data_AF-A0A662NKD8-F1
#
_entry.id   AF-A0A662NKD8-F1
#
_cell.length_a   1.000
_cell.length_b   1.000
_cell.length_c   1.000
_cell.angle_alpha   90.00
_cell.angle_beta   90.00
_cell.angle_gamma   90.00
#
_symmetry.space_group_name_H-M   'P 1'
#
loop_
_entity.id
_entity.type
_entity.pdbx_description
1 polymer ?
#
loop_
_entity_poly.entity_id
_entity_poly.type
_entity_poly.pdbx_seq_one_letter_code
_entity_poly.pdbx_strand_id
1 'polypeptide(L)' 'ITKDSYAKELFDNGTISVAKALPDFEKDGWSLYSNIHGKAMRKYHELHIQLLEWLYEKTGNEIFKEYAERWKRSLNNVR' A
#
# COMPACT_ATOMS: atom_id res chain seq x y z
N ILE A 1 -1.80 14.55 18.47
CA ILE A 1 -1.76 13.07 18.68
C ILE A 1 -2.47 12.77 20.00
N THR A 2 -3.36 11.77 20.05
CA THR A 2 -4.26 11.47 21.18
C THR A 2 -3.58 10.88 22.42
N LYS A 3 -2.32 10.41 22.30
CA LYS A 3 -1.54 9.70 23.33
C LYS A 3 -2.16 8.37 23.81
N ASP A 4 -3.15 7.86 23.09
CA ASP A 4 -3.77 6.57 23.35
C ASP A 4 -2.85 5.43 22.87
N SER A 5 -2.37 4.61 23.80
CA SER A 5 -1.48 3.49 23.51
C SER A 5 -2.16 2.37 22.73
N TYR A 6 -3.45 2.13 22.97
CA TYR A 6 -4.20 1.09 22.27
C TYR A 6 -4.43 1.48 20.81
N ALA A 7 -4.74 2.76 20.55
CA ALA A 7 -4.85 3.27 19.18
C ALA A 7 -3.52 3.12 18.42
N LYS A 8 -2.38 3.37 19.09
CA LYS A 8 -1.05 3.15 18.49
C LYS A 8 -0.79 1.68 18.20
N GLU A 9 -1.08 0.79 19.14
CA GLU A 9 -0.89 -0.65 18.97
C GLU A 9 -1.72 -1.19 17.79
N LEU A 10 -3.00 -0.80 17.68
CA LEU A 10 -3.85 -1.18 16.56
C LEU A 10 -3.30 -0.69 15.22
N PHE A 11 -2.82 0.55 15.17
CA PHE A 11 -2.18 1.08 13.98
C PHE A 11 -0.93 0.26 13.60
N ASP A 12 0.00 0.06 14.54
CA ASP A 12 1.24 -0.68 14.31
C ASP A 12 0.94 -2.12 13.80
N ASN A 13 0.02 -2.84 14.45
CA ASN A 13 -0.40 -4.17 14.02
C ASN A 13 -1.07 -4.18 12.64
N GLY A 14 -1.85 -3.14 12.32
CA GLY A 14 -2.43 -2.92 11.00
C GLY A 14 -1.35 -2.77 9.93
N THR A 15 -0.32 -1.97 10.18
CA THR A 15 0.78 -1.78 9.21
C THR A 15 1.56 -3.06 8.95
N ILE A 16 1.80 -3.88 9.99
CA ILE A 16 2.42 -5.21 9.85
C ILE A 16 1.56 -6.11 8.96
N SER A 17 0.25 -6.08 9.16
CA SER A 17 -0.70 -6.90 8.39
C SER A 17 -0.74 -6.48 6.93
N VAL A 18 -0.78 -5.17 6.64
CA VAL A 18 -0.73 -4.64 5.27
C VAL A 18 0.57 -5.05 4.58
N ALA A 19 1.73 -4.86 5.22
CA ALA A 19 3.03 -5.21 4.65
C ALA A 19 3.10 -6.70 4.26
N LYS A 20 2.55 -7.58 5.11
CA LYS A 20 2.48 -9.03 4.83
C LYS A 20 1.52 -9.37 3.68
N ALA A 21 0.42 -8.64 3.55
CA ALA A 21 -0.60 -8.90 2.54
C ALA A 21 -0.24 -8.34 1.16
N LEU A 22 0.64 -7.33 1.06
CA LEU A 22 0.96 -6.67 -0.21
C LEU A 22 1.26 -7.62 -1.40
N PRO A 23 2.01 -8.73 -1.25
CA PRO A 23 2.24 -9.66 -2.35
C PRO A 23 0.95 -10.26 -2.94
N ASP A 24 -0.07 -10.49 -2.10
CA ASP A 24 -1.35 -11.07 -2.52
C ASP A 24 -2.24 -10.07 -3.27
N PHE A 25 -1.95 -8.77 -3.16
CA PHE A 25 -2.69 -7.67 -3.78
C PHE A 25 -1.91 -7.04 -4.94
N GLU A 26 -0.91 -7.73 -5.48
CA GLU A 26 -0.15 -7.29 -6.65
C GLU A 26 -0.31 -8.28 -7.81
N LYS A 27 -0.43 -7.74 -9.03
CA LYS A 27 -0.29 -8.49 -10.26
C LYS A 27 0.43 -7.65 -11.32
N ASP A 28 1.59 -8.14 -11.77
CA ASP A 28 2.45 -7.49 -12.77
C ASP A 28 2.86 -6.05 -12.39
N GLY A 29 3.17 -5.81 -11.10
CA GLY A 29 3.48 -4.48 -10.60
C GLY A 29 2.27 -3.53 -10.53
N TRP A 30 1.05 -4.04 -10.73
CA TRP A 30 -0.20 -3.29 -10.60
C TRP A 30 -1.01 -3.81 -9.41
N SER A 31 -1.67 -2.93 -8.67
CA SER A 31 -2.43 -3.32 -7.48
C SER A 31 -3.79 -3.93 -7.83
N LEU A 32 -4.22 -4.94 -7.08
CA LEU A 32 -5.59 -5.46 -7.12
C LEU A 32 -6.50 -4.58 -6.27
N TYR A 33 -7.78 -4.49 -6.65
CA TYR A 33 -8.76 -3.77 -5.80
C TYR A 33 -9.02 -4.53 -4.50
N SER A 34 -9.06 -5.86 -4.57
CA SER A 34 -9.12 -6.75 -3.40
C SER A 34 -8.66 -8.16 -3.79
N ASN A 35 -8.59 -9.08 -2.83
CA ASN A 35 -8.26 -10.50 -3.05
C ASN A 35 -9.26 -11.28 -3.93
N ILE A 36 -10.48 -10.77 -4.15
CA ILE A 36 -11.49 -11.40 -5.02
C ILE A 36 -11.76 -10.61 -6.30
N HIS A 37 -11.12 -9.45 -6.46
CA HIS A 37 -11.29 -8.56 -7.61
C HIS A 37 -10.01 -8.52 -8.45
N GLY A 38 -10.15 -8.13 -9.72
CA GLY A 38 -9.01 -7.96 -10.61
C GLY A 38 -8.15 -6.72 -10.31
N LYS A 39 -7.32 -6.36 -11.29
CA LYS A 39 -6.52 -5.13 -11.28
C LYS A 39 -7.42 -3.93 -10.94
N ALA A 40 -6.97 -3.12 -9.99
CA ALA A 40 -7.66 -1.90 -9.61
C ALA A 40 -7.78 -0.96 -10.81
N MET A 41 -8.88 -0.23 -10.92
CA MET A 41 -8.96 0.90 -11.86
C MET A 41 -7.82 1.89 -11.56
N ARG A 42 -7.33 2.60 -12.57
CA ARG A 42 -6.21 3.55 -12.45
C ARG A 42 -6.33 4.50 -11.25
N LYS A 43 -7.50 5.11 -11.04
CA LYS A 43 -7.73 6.01 -9.88
C LYS A 43 -7.51 5.33 -8.52
N TYR A 44 -7.85 4.04 -8.39
CA TYR A 44 -7.62 3.28 -7.17
C TYR A 44 -6.17 2.83 -7.07
N HIS A 45 -5.53 2.48 -8.18
CA HIS A 45 -4.10 2.19 -8.20
C HIS A 45 -3.27 3.41 -7.75
N GLU A 46 -3.58 4.60 -8.25
CA GLU A 46 -2.98 5.87 -7.84
C GLU A 46 -3.25 6.18 -6.35
N LEU A 47 -4.47 5.93 -5.86
CA LEU A 47 -4.79 6.04 -4.44
C LEU A 47 -3.96 5.07 -3.59
N HIS A 48 -3.80 3.81 -4.02
CA HIS A 48 -3.01 2.83 -3.29
C HIS A 48 -1.53 3.24 -3.20
N ILE A 49 -0.96 3.83 -4.26
CA ILE A 49 0.40 4.39 -4.23
C ILE A 49 0.51 5.49 -3.18
N GLN A 50 -0.41 6.46 -3.18
CA GLN A 50 -0.40 7.57 -2.21
C GLN A 50 -0.51 7.06 -0.76
N LEU A 51 -1.33 6.04 -0.52
CA LEU A 51 -1.46 5.43 0.81
C LEU A 51 -0.17 4.72 1.25
N LEU A 52 0.55 4.07 0.33
CA LEU A 52 1.84 3.44 0.62
C LEU A 52 2.94 4.49 0.87
N GLU A 53 3.00 5.56 0.08
CA GLU A 53 3.90 6.69 0.32
C GLU A 53 3.65 7.30 1.72
N TRP A 54 2.37 7.50 2.09
CA TRP A 54 1.99 7.97 3.41
C TRP A 54 2.36 7.00 4.54
N LEU A 55 2.14 5.69 4.34
CA LEU A 55 2.53 4.67 5.33
C LEU A 55 4.05 4.65 5.55
N TYR A 56 4.85 4.77 4.49
CA TYR A 56 6.30 4.92 4.61
C TYR A 56 6.66 6.16 5.42
N GLU A 57 6.05 7.32 5.13
CA GLU A 57 6.30 8.56 5.88
C GLU A 57 6.00 8.42 7.38
N LYS A 58 4.96 7.65 7.76
CA LYS A 58 4.56 7.48 9.16
C LYS A 58 5.31 6.37 9.90
N THR A 59 5.81 5.37 9.20
CA THR A 59 6.38 4.17 9.82
C THR A 59 7.88 4.00 9.60
N GLY A 60 8.43 4.62 8.55
CA GLY A 60 9.80 4.37 8.08
C GLY A 60 10.01 2.97 7.51
N ASN A 61 8.95 2.17 7.29
CA ASN A 61 9.08 0.81 6.78
C ASN A 61 9.28 0.82 5.25
N GLU A 62 10.49 0.46 4.80
CA GLU A 62 10.91 0.50 3.40
C GLU A 62 10.04 -0.35 2.47
N ILE A 63 9.36 -1.38 2.96
CA ILE A 63 8.46 -2.21 2.13
C ILE A 63 7.37 -1.37 1.46
N PHE A 64 6.84 -0.36 2.15
CA PHE A 64 5.79 0.49 1.60
C PHE A 64 6.34 1.37 0.48
N LYS A 65 7.56 1.89 0.64
CA LYS A 65 8.24 2.68 -0.39
C LYS A 65 8.57 1.83 -1.61
N GLU A 66 9.07 0.60 -1.42
CA GLU A 66 9.39 -0.32 -2.51
C GLU A 66 8.15 -0.63 -3.37
N TYR A 67 7.02 -0.95 -2.73
CA TYR A 67 5.76 -1.19 -3.43
C TYR A 67 5.23 0.07 -4.10
N ALA A 68 5.24 1.22 -3.42
CA ALA A 68 4.81 2.50 -3.99
C ALA A 68 5.58 2.81 -5.27
N GLU A 69 6.91 2.72 -5.25
CA GLU A 69 7.77 2.99 -6.39
C GLU A 69 7.58 1.98 -7.54
N ARG A 70 7.42 0.69 -7.21
CA ARG A 70 7.11 -0.34 -8.23
C ARG A 70 5.77 -0.06 -8.93
N TRP A 71 4.74 0.24 -8.15
CA TRP A 71 3.40 0.54 -8.67
C TRP A 71 3.38 1.85 -9.47
N LYS A 72 4.08 2.88 -8.98
CA LYS A 72 4.24 4.15 -9.68
C LYS A 72 4.91 4.02 -11.04
N ARG A 73 5.94 3.16 -11.16
CA ARG A 73 6.55 2.84 -12.47
C ARG A 73 5.56 2.20 -13.44
N SER A 74 4.61 1.41 -12.94
CA SER A 74 3.61 0.73 -13.78
C SER A 74 2.64 1.71 -14.46
N LEU A 75 2.40 2.89 -13.88
CA LEU A 75 1.56 3.95 -14.48
C LEU A 75 2.09 4.45 -15.81
N ASN A 76 3.41 4.43 -16.02
CA ASN A 76 4.04 4.87 -17.26
C ASN A 76 4.00 3.80 -18.38
N ASN A 77 3.65 2.56 -18.02
CA ASN A 77 3.59 1.43 -18.94
C ASN A 77 2.16 1.18 -19.48
N VAL A 78 1.19 2.00 -19.09
CA VAL A 78 -0.18 1.95 -19.61
C VAL A 78 -0.20 2.72 -20.94
N ARG A 79 -0.19 1.98 -22.05
CA ARG A 79 -0.45 2.52 -23.40
C ARG A 79 -1.91 2.93 -23.56
#